data_AF-A0A4R9K4G8-F1
#
_entry.id   AF-A0A4R9K4G8-F1
#
_cell.length_a   1.000
_cell.length_b   1.000
_cell.length_c   1.000
_cell.angle_alpha   90.00
_cell.angle_beta   90.00
_cell.angle_gamma   90.00
#
_symmetry.space_group_name_H-M   'P 1'
#
loop_
_entity.id
_entity.type
_entity.pdbx_description
1 polymer ?
#
loop_
_entity_poly.entity_id
_entity_poly.type
_entity_poly.pdbx_seq_one_letter_code
_entity_poly.pdbx_strand_id
1 'polypeptide(L)'
;MAKKIVHNLKQGKAHKNAHPDSLQSDLGLDHDLHVEYAKILVSLWSYACNVDGQLKKGEGELVADLVNVLFEPDCLLSEYRDRKKEVLAILSETFESPLPMKTVAKSVIGNDQYCLNFYEDAVCIVASDGNLNPSEVEFLNELANELQISPMDKHQVEKKYLGSL
;
A
#
# COMPACT_ATOMS: atom_id res chain seq x y z
N MET A 1 10.06 9.63 -10.80
CA MET A 1 10.18 8.23 -10.37
C MET A 1 8.85 7.47 -10.40
N ALA A 2 7.69 8.14 -10.47
CA ALA A 2 6.36 7.54 -10.60
C ALA A 2 6.18 6.54 -11.78
N LYS A 3 6.97 6.66 -12.86
CA LYS A 3 6.79 5.84 -14.07
C LYS A 3 7.11 4.34 -13.90
N LYS A 4 7.85 3.93 -12.86
CA LYS A 4 8.23 2.52 -12.67
C LYS A 4 7.20 1.71 -11.86
N ILE A 5 6.53 2.34 -10.90
CA ILE A 5 5.47 1.70 -10.09
C ILE A 5 4.27 1.33 -10.99
N VAL A 6 3.93 2.22 -11.93
CA VAL A 6 2.89 2.01 -12.96
C VAL A 6 3.18 0.80 -13.86
N HIS A 7 4.44 0.40 -14.04
CA HIS A 7 4.79 -0.73 -14.91
C HIS A 7 4.54 -2.09 -14.25
N ASN A 8 4.77 -2.20 -12.93
CA ASN A 8 4.62 -3.46 -12.20
C ASN A 8 3.14 -3.85 -12.01
N LEU A 9 2.24 -2.87 -11.95
CA LEU A 9 0.79 -3.09 -11.88
C LEU A 9 0.20 -3.69 -13.17
N LYS A 10 0.87 -3.52 -14.33
CA LYS A 10 0.32 -3.89 -15.65
C LYS A 10 0.57 -5.33 -16.09
N GLN A 11 1.51 -6.06 -15.48
CA GLN A 11 1.94 -7.37 -16.01
C GLN A 11 1.16 -8.58 -15.48
N GLY A 12 0.18 -8.39 -14.58
CA GLY A 12 -0.49 -9.50 -13.87
C GLY A 12 -1.70 -10.15 -14.54
N LYS A 13 -2.13 -9.79 -15.76
CA LYS A 13 -3.39 -10.30 -16.33
C LYS A 13 -3.23 -10.98 -17.69
N ALA A 14 -3.06 -12.29 -17.66
CA ALA A 14 -3.42 -13.17 -18.78
C ALA A 14 -4.16 -14.41 -18.26
N HIS A 15 -5.42 -14.25 -17.81
CA HIS A 15 -6.44 -15.28 -17.91
C HIS A 15 -7.83 -14.64 -17.82
N LYS A 16 -8.56 -14.66 -18.95
CA LYS A 16 -9.97 -14.27 -19.04
C LYS A 16 -10.83 -15.47 -18.65
N ASN A 17 -11.71 -15.30 -17.68
CA ASN A 17 -12.93 -16.09 -17.56
C ASN A 17 -14.10 -15.13 -17.29
N ALA A 18 -15.12 -15.21 -18.14
CA ALA A 18 -16.34 -14.42 -18.06
C ALA A 18 -17.27 -15.00 -16.99
N HIS A 19 -17.79 -14.15 -16.10
CA HIS A 19 -18.93 -14.45 -15.23
C HIS A 19 -19.81 -13.19 -15.06
N PRO A 20 -21.11 -13.35 -14.74
CA PRO A 20 -22.19 -12.52 -15.28
C PRO A 20 -22.49 -11.23 -14.49
N ASP A 21 -22.81 -10.18 -15.25
CA ASP A 21 -23.00 -8.77 -14.89
C ASP A 21 -24.26 -8.42 -14.04
N SER A 22 -24.77 -9.31 -13.17
CA SER A 22 -26.11 -9.08 -12.59
C SER A 22 -26.27 -9.24 -11.08
N LEU A 23 -25.21 -9.06 -10.29
CA LEU A 23 -25.29 -9.09 -8.81
C LEU A 23 -24.63 -7.91 -8.07
N GLN A 24 -24.03 -6.94 -8.77
CA GLN A 24 -23.28 -5.83 -8.14
C GLN A 24 -24.14 -4.63 -7.68
N SER A 25 -25.47 -4.80 -7.72
CA SER A 25 -26.51 -3.80 -7.44
C SER A 25 -26.50 -3.13 -6.06
N ASP A 26 -26.22 -3.88 -5.01
CA ASP A 26 -26.80 -3.61 -3.69
C ASP A 26 -25.84 -3.89 -2.50
N LEU A 27 -24.59 -4.23 -2.79
CA LEU A 27 -23.55 -4.32 -1.76
C LEU A 27 -22.92 -2.93 -1.63
N GLY A 28 -23.03 -2.32 -0.45
CA GLY A 28 -22.39 -1.03 -0.17
C GLY A 28 -20.87 -1.08 -0.41
N LEU A 29 -20.26 0.09 -0.63
CA LEU A 29 -18.81 0.21 -0.89
C LEU A 29 -17.93 -0.48 0.18
N ASP A 30 -18.44 -0.59 1.41
CA ASP A 30 -17.78 -1.26 2.54
C ASP A 30 -17.61 -2.78 2.39
N HIS A 31 -18.21 -3.39 1.37
CA HIS A 31 -18.06 -4.82 1.09
C HIS A 31 -17.43 -5.09 -0.28
N ASP A 32 -16.96 -4.04 -0.94
CA ASP A 32 -16.27 -4.14 -2.21
C ASP A 32 -14.82 -4.59 -2.02
N LEU A 33 -14.40 -5.65 -2.73
CA LEU A 33 -13.07 -6.24 -2.59
C LEU A 33 -11.94 -5.27 -2.99
N HIS A 34 -12.15 -4.39 -3.96
CA HIS A 34 -11.13 -3.41 -4.36
C HIS A 34 -10.97 -2.33 -3.29
N VAL A 35 -12.08 -1.88 -2.69
CA VAL A 35 -12.07 -0.91 -1.59
C VAL A 35 -11.45 -1.53 -0.33
N GLU A 36 -11.80 -2.77 0.00
CA GLU A 36 -11.19 -3.49 1.14
C GLU A 36 -9.68 -3.69 0.95
N TYR A 37 -9.22 -4.01 -0.26
CA TYR A 37 -7.80 -4.10 -0.55
C TYR A 37 -7.11 -2.72 -0.47
N ALA A 38 -7.78 -1.64 -0.91
CA ALA A 38 -7.27 -0.29 -0.75
C ALA A 38 -7.15 0.12 0.72
N LYS A 39 -8.09 -0.29 1.58
CA LYS A 39 -8.03 -0.07 3.03
C LYS A 39 -6.82 -0.74 3.66
N ILE A 40 -6.45 -1.93 3.19
CA ILE A 40 -5.23 -2.62 3.62
C ILE A 40 -3.98 -1.82 3.25
N LEU A 41 -3.86 -1.34 2.01
CA LEU A 41 -2.74 -0.52 1.56
C LEU A 41 -2.64 0.77 2.37
N VAL A 42 -3.75 1.48 2.52
CA VAL A 42 -3.80 2.75 3.28
C VAL A 42 -3.47 2.54 4.75
N SER A 43 -3.83 1.39 5.34
CA SER A 43 -3.45 1.05 6.72
C SER A 43 -1.93 0.90 6.85
N LEU A 44 -1.28 0.22 5.91
CA LEU A 44 0.19 0.11 5.88
C LEU A 44 0.83 1.50 5.75
N TRP A 45 0.34 2.32 4.82
CA TRP A 45 0.87 3.65 4.58
C TRP A 45 0.70 4.57 5.79
N SER A 46 -0.43 4.46 6.50
CA SER A 46 -0.67 5.17 7.77
C SER A 46 0.38 4.81 8.83
N TYR A 47 0.67 3.52 9.03
CA TYR A 47 1.73 3.11 9.94
C TYR A 47 3.10 3.65 9.52
N ALA A 48 3.43 3.57 8.23
CA ALA A 48 4.70 4.04 7.70
C ALA A 48 4.91 5.55 7.87
N CYS A 49 3.86 6.36 7.74
CA CYS A 49 3.93 7.81 7.91
C CYS A 49 3.86 8.30 9.36
N ASN A 50 3.55 7.43 10.32
CA ASN A 50 3.26 7.85 11.68
C ASN A 50 3.99 6.99 12.72
N VAL A 51 5.13 6.41 12.32
CA VAL A 51 5.93 5.52 13.18
C VAL A 51 6.35 6.20 14.47
N ASP A 52 6.75 7.47 14.39
CA ASP A 52 7.18 8.28 15.53
C ASP A 52 6.05 9.16 16.12
N GLY A 53 4.81 8.97 15.63
CA GLY A 53 3.65 9.79 16.00
C GLY A 53 3.64 11.19 15.37
N GLN A 54 4.54 11.48 14.42
CA GLN A 54 4.60 12.75 13.71
C GLN A 54 4.51 12.54 12.20
N LEU A 55 3.32 12.77 11.64
CA LEU A 55 3.16 12.83 10.18
C LEU A 55 3.99 13.97 9.59
N LYS A 56 5.07 13.64 8.88
CA LYS A 56 5.88 14.63 8.18
C LYS A 56 5.23 15.03 6.86
N LYS A 57 5.47 16.27 6.42
CA LYS A 57 4.82 16.84 5.22
C LYS A 57 5.15 16.04 3.95
N GLY A 58 6.39 15.59 3.80
CA GLY A 58 6.84 14.83 2.63
C GLY A 58 6.17 13.46 2.52
N GLU A 59 6.11 12.74 3.65
CA GLU A 59 5.44 11.45 3.77
C GLU A 59 3.93 11.55 3.45
N GLY A 60 3.25 12.57 4.00
CA GLY A 60 1.83 12.80 3.75
C GLY A 60 1.51 13.17 2.29
N GLU A 61 2.36 13.98 1.64
CA GLU A 61 2.23 14.29 0.21
C GLU A 61 2.41 13.03 -0.65
N LEU A 62 3.40 12.19 -0.33
CA LEU A 62 3.63 10.93 -1.03
C LEU A 62 2.44 9.98 -0.90
N VAL A 63 1.85 9.83 0.29
CA VAL A 63 0.64 8.99 0.46
C VAL A 63 -0.55 9.54 -0.31
N ALA A 64 -0.75 10.86 -0.32
CA ALA A 64 -1.80 11.47 -1.13
C ALA A 64 -1.63 11.15 -2.62
N ASP A 65 -0.39 11.16 -3.13
CA ASP A 65 -0.09 10.77 -4.49
C ASP A 65 -0.34 9.27 -4.74
N LEU A 66 0.07 8.39 -3.82
CA LEU A 66 -0.20 6.95 -3.91
C LEU A 66 -1.70 6.65 -3.94
N VAL A 67 -2.50 7.30 -3.10
CA VAL A 67 -3.96 7.17 -3.10
C VAL A 67 -4.54 7.66 -4.44
N ASN A 68 -4.03 8.76 -4.99
CA ASN A 68 -4.49 9.24 -6.29
C ASN A 68 -4.17 8.26 -7.43
N VAL A 69 -3.01 7.60 -7.39
CA VAL A 69 -2.62 6.57 -8.37
C VAL A 69 -3.59 5.39 -8.35
N LEU A 70 -4.19 5.03 -7.21
CA LEU A 70 -5.19 3.96 -7.18
C LEU A 70 -6.37 4.21 -8.12
N PHE A 71 -6.71 5.47 -8.39
CA PHE A 71 -7.79 5.85 -9.31
C PHE A 71 -7.33 6.03 -10.77
N GLU A 72 -6.04 5.88 -11.09
CA GLU A 72 -5.54 5.96 -12.47
C GLU A 72 -6.07 4.80 -13.35
N PRO A 73 -6.04 4.90 -14.69
CA PRO A 73 -6.59 3.86 -15.55
C PRO A 73 -5.85 2.54 -15.31
N ASP A 74 -6.57 1.42 -15.35
CA ASP A 74 -6.04 0.07 -15.10
C ASP A 74 -5.50 -0.16 -13.66
N CYS A 75 -5.78 0.75 -12.73
CA CYS A 75 -5.41 0.62 -11.31
C CYS A 75 -6.57 0.11 -10.45
N LEU A 76 -6.27 -0.20 -9.19
CA LEU A 76 -7.15 -0.88 -8.23
C LEU A 76 -8.54 -0.24 -8.12
N LEU A 77 -8.61 1.09 -8.08
CA LEU A 77 -9.84 1.87 -7.90
C LEU A 77 -10.26 2.61 -9.17
N SER A 78 -9.77 2.19 -10.33
CA SER A 78 -10.07 2.83 -11.62
C SER A 78 -11.56 2.89 -11.95
N GLU A 79 -12.34 1.90 -11.52
CA GLU A 79 -13.79 1.81 -11.73
C GLU A 79 -14.60 2.74 -10.79
N TYR A 80 -13.99 3.26 -9.72
CA TYR A 80 -14.66 4.11 -8.72
C TYR A 80 -14.41 5.61 -8.95
N ARG A 81 -13.91 6.02 -10.12
CA ARG A 81 -13.65 7.44 -10.44
C ARG A 81 -14.87 8.32 -10.25
N ASP A 82 -16.04 7.84 -10.65
CA ASP A 82 -17.30 8.59 -10.52
C ASP A 82 -17.77 8.67 -9.06
N ARG A 83 -17.27 7.77 -8.20
CA ARG A 83 -17.53 7.73 -6.75
C ARG A 83 -16.31 8.10 -5.93
N LYS A 84 -15.32 8.78 -6.52
CA LYS A 84 -14.02 9.05 -5.89
C LYS A 84 -14.15 9.74 -4.53
N LYS A 85 -15.09 10.68 -4.38
CA LYS A 85 -15.31 11.38 -3.12
C LYS A 85 -15.76 10.44 -1.98
N GLU A 86 -16.64 9.50 -2.28
CA GLU A 86 -17.12 8.52 -1.30
C GLU A 86 -16.00 7.56 -0.89
N VAL A 87 -15.27 7.02 -1.86
CA VAL A 87 -14.14 6.12 -1.60
C VAL A 87 -13.03 6.83 -0.82
N LEU A 88 -12.72 8.08 -1.16
CA LEU A 88 -11.74 8.86 -0.40
C LEU A 88 -12.16 9.08 1.05
N ALA A 89 -13.44 9.28 1.35
CA ALA A 89 -13.90 9.39 2.73
C ALA A 89 -13.61 8.10 3.53
N ILE A 90 -13.92 6.94 2.95
CA ILE A 90 -13.64 5.62 3.56
C ILE A 90 -12.13 5.43 3.78
N LEU A 91 -11.31 5.78 2.79
CA LEU A 91 -9.85 5.64 2.89
C LEU A 91 -9.26 6.63 3.91
N SER A 92 -9.79 7.86 4.00
CA SER A 92 -9.39 8.82 5.04
C SER A 92 -9.71 8.32 6.44
N GLU A 93 -10.91 7.79 6.67
CA GLU A 93 -11.28 7.17 7.96
C GLU A 93 -10.36 5.99 8.30
N THR A 94 -10.02 5.17 7.29
CA THR A 94 -9.07 4.06 7.45
C THR A 94 -7.65 4.53 7.74
N PHE A 95 -7.22 5.65 7.16
CA PHE A 95 -5.90 6.22 7.46
C PHE A 95 -5.81 6.71 8.91
N GLU A 96 -6.86 7.32 9.43
CA GLU A 96 -6.94 7.76 10.83
C GLU A 96 -7.08 6.60 11.82
N SER A 97 -7.73 5.50 11.40
CA SER A 97 -7.91 4.28 12.18
C SER A 97 -7.49 3.04 11.38
N PRO A 98 -6.17 2.80 11.25
CA PRO A 98 -5.66 1.74 10.39
C PRO A 98 -6.04 0.35 10.90
N LEU A 99 -6.22 -0.59 9.97
CA LEU A 99 -6.41 -1.99 10.29
C LEU A 99 -5.18 -2.52 11.03
N PRO A 100 -5.32 -3.47 11.98
CA PRO A 100 -4.19 -4.04 12.70
C PRO A 100 -3.11 -4.57 11.75
N MET A 101 -1.82 -4.32 12.04
CA MET A 101 -0.71 -4.76 11.20
C MET A 101 -0.75 -6.26 10.87
N LYS A 102 -1.18 -7.09 11.82
CA LYS A 102 -1.38 -8.53 11.61
C LYS A 102 -2.42 -8.85 10.53
N THR A 103 -3.47 -8.03 10.41
CA THR A 103 -4.46 -8.13 9.33
C THR A 103 -3.85 -7.73 8.00
N VAL A 104 -3.07 -6.64 7.98
CA VAL A 104 -2.35 -6.18 6.79
C VAL A 104 -1.39 -7.27 6.29
N ALA A 105 -0.51 -7.79 7.14
CA ALA A 105 0.44 -8.83 6.77
C ALA A 105 -0.25 -10.11 6.26
N LYS A 106 -1.30 -10.58 6.95
CA LYS A 106 -2.06 -11.77 6.54
C LYS A 106 -2.68 -11.67 5.15
N SER A 107 -2.95 -10.47 4.64
CA SER A 107 -3.52 -10.29 3.31
C SER A 107 -2.55 -10.64 2.17
N VAL A 108 -1.25 -10.65 2.45
CA VAL A 108 -0.19 -10.89 1.46
C VAL A 108 0.70 -12.11 1.77
N ILE A 109 0.70 -12.59 3.02
CA ILE A 109 1.47 -13.78 3.43
C ILE A 109 1.17 -14.97 2.50
N GLY A 110 2.24 -15.63 2.05
CA GLY A 110 2.18 -16.73 1.08
C GLY A 110 2.31 -16.29 -0.38
N ASN A 111 2.41 -14.98 -0.64
CA ASN A 111 2.78 -14.42 -1.94
C ASN A 111 4.01 -13.52 -1.77
N ASP A 112 5.19 -14.07 -2.04
CA ASP A 112 6.48 -13.40 -1.86
C ASP A 112 6.56 -12.06 -2.59
N GLN A 113 5.97 -11.96 -3.78
CA GLN A 113 5.97 -10.72 -4.56
C GLN A 113 5.12 -9.64 -3.88
N TYR A 114 3.98 -10.00 -3.30
CA TYR A 114 3.13 -9.03 -2.59
C TYR A 114 3.71 -8.64 -1.24
N CYS A 115 4.29 -9.59 -0.51
CA CYS A 115 5.06 -9.27 0.70
C CYS A 115 6.17 -8.26 0.37
N LEU A 116 6.95 -8.50 -0.69
CA LEU A 116 8.03 -7.61 -1.09
C LEU A 116 7.53 -6.23 -1.54
N ASN A 117 6.42 -6.17 -2.29
CA ASN A 117 5.83 -4.90 -2.71
C ASN A 117 5.35 -4.08 -1.50
N PHE A 118 4.71 -4.71 -0.51
CA PHE A 118 4.27 -4.03 0.72
C PHE A 118 5.46 -3.50 1.50
N TYR A 119 6.51 -4.32 1.64
CA TYR A 119 7.73 -3.88 2.30
C TYR A 119 8.39 -2.71 1.57
N GLU A 120 8.45 -2.77 0.23
CA GLU A 120 8.99 -1.70 -0.61
C GLU A 120 8.21 -0.40 -0.51
N ASP A 121 6.87 -0.46 -0.48
CA ASP A 121 6.02 0.72 -0.27
C ASP A 121 6.32 1.39 1.06
N ALA A 122 6.42 0.60 2.14
CA ALA A 122 6.76 1.11 3.47
C ALA A 122 8.17 1.76 3.49
N VAL A 123 9.19 1.09 2.94
CA VAL A 123 10.54 1.66 2.85
C VAL A 123 10.54 2.96 2.04
N CYS A 124 9.81 3.02 0.93
CA CYS A 124 9.72 4.21 0.10
C CYS A 124 9.10 5.39 0.85
N ILE A 125 8.07 5.14 1.66
CA ILE A 125 7.39 6.17 2.45
C ILE A 125 8.32 6.67 3.55
N VAL A 126 8.84 5.77 4.39
CA VAL A 126 9.67 6.16 5.52
C VAL A 126 10.97 6.85 5.05
N ALA A 127 11.50 6.46 3.89
CA ALA A 127 12.68 7.09 3.29
C ALA A 127 12.41 8.44 2.60
N SER A 128 11.16 8.92 2.49
CA SER A 128 10.83 10.11 1.69
C SER A 128 11.56 11.37 2.17
N ASP A 129 11.82 11.44 3.47
CA ASP A 129 12.43 12.60 4.13
C ASP A 129 13.96 12.47 4.22
N GLY A 130 14.52 11.39 3.66
CA GLY A 130 15.95 11.23 3.34
C GLY A 130 16.83 10.64 4.44
N ASN A 131 16.36 10.57 5.69
CA ASN A 131 17.06 9.88 6.77
C ASN A 131 16.08 9.12 7.65
N LEU A 132 16.46 7.91 8.06
CA LEU A 132 15.68 7.11 9.00
C LEU A 132 16.06 7.43 10.44
N ASN A 133 15.06 7.60 11.30
CA ASN A 133 15.23 7.61 12.75
C ASN A 133 15.22 6.18 13.32
N PRO A 134 15.62 5.97 14.59
CA PRO A 134 15.66 4.63 15.18
C PRO A 134 14.32 3.90 15.21
N SER A 135 13.21 4.63 15.46
CA SER A 135 11.86 4.06 15.49
C SER A 135 11.41 3.56 14.11
N GLU A 136 11.74 4.32 13.07
CA GLU A 136 11.51 3.98 11.67
C GLU A 136 12.30 2.72 11.25
N VAL A 137 13.55 2.60 11.70
CA VAL A 137 14.35 1.39 11.49
C VAL A 137 13.73 0.19 12.21
N GLU A 138 13.31 0.37 13.46
CA GLU A 138 12.64 -0.68 14.24
C GLU A 138 11.35 -1.15 13.56
N PHE A 139 10.50 -0.21 13.13
CA PHE A 139 9.29 -0.50 12.37
C PHE A 139 9.57 -1.31 11.10
N LEU A 140 10.57 -0.92 10.30
CA LEU A 140 10.92 -1.66 9.09
C LEU A 140 11.44 -3.07 9.40
N ASN A 141 12.17 -3.25 10.50
CA ASN A 141 12.61 -4.58 10.94
C ASN A 141 11.44 -5.46 11.38
N GLU A 142 10.50 -4.91 12.16
CA GLU A 142 9.30 -5.63 12.57
C GLU A 142 8.41 -5.98 11.38
N LEU A 143 8.20 -5.04 10.46
CA LEU A 143 7.42 -5.26 9.24
C LEU A 143 8.05 -6.35 8.36
N ALA A 144 9.37 -6.34 8.19
CA ALA A 144 10.07 -7.38 7.44
C ALA A 144 9.86 -8.77 8.06
N ASN A 145 9.87 -8.86 9.40
CA ASN A 145 9.61 -10.12 10.11
C ASN A 145 8.16 -10.58 9.94
N GLU A 146 7.18 -9.69 10.11
CA GLU A 146 5.76 -10.01 9.93
C GLU A 146 5.44 -10.45 8.49
N LEU A 147 6.07 -9.83 7.50
CA LEU A 147 5.94 -10.17 6.08
C LEU A 147 6.84 -11.34 5.65
N GLN A 148 7.65 -11.90 6.56
CA GLN A 148 8.58 -13.00 6.31
C GLN A 148 9.59 -12.72 5.19
N ILE A 149 10.03 -11.47 5.07
CA ILE A 149 11.00 -11.03 4.07
C ILE A 149 12.38 -11.58 4.42
N SER A 150 13.07 -12.16 3.44
CA SER A 150 14.43 -12.65 3.65
C SER A 150 15.39 -11.49 3.94
N PRO A 151 16.45 -11.68 4.75
CA PRO A 151 17.45 -10.64 4.99
C PRO A 151 18.09 -10.10 3.72
N MET A 152 18.21 -10.94 2.68
CA MET A 152 18.79 -10.56 1.40
C MET A 152 17.87 -9.62 0.63
N ASP A 153 16.57 -9.94 0.55
CA ASP A 153 15.59 -9.10 -0.15
C ASP A 153 15.36 -7.78 0.60
N LYS A 154 15.30 -7.85 1.93
CA LYS A 154 15.27 -6.67 2.81
C LYS A 154 16.41 -5.71 2.47
N HIS A 155 17.65 -6.21 2.46
CA HIS A 155 18.82 -5.41 2.14
C HIS A 155 18.77 -4.84 0.71
N GLN A 156 18.30 -5.59 -0.27
CA GLN A 156 18.18 -5.10 -1.65
C GLN A 156 17.18 -3.95 -1.78
N VAL A 157 16.02 -4.06 -1.11
CA VAL A 157 15.00 -3.00 -1.09
C VAL A 157 15.53 -1.79 -0.34
N GLU A 158 16.04 -1.95 0.87
CA GLU A 158 16.60 -0.85 1.66
C GLU A 158 17.69 -0.10 0.89
N LYS A 159 18.61 -0.83 0.24
CA LYS A 159 19.67 -0.24 -0.57
C LYS A 159 19.16 0.61 -1.74
N LYS A 160 18.01 0.26 -2.32
CA LYS A 160 17.41 0.99 -3.44
C LYS A 160 16.94 2.40 -3.04
N TYR A 161 16.47 2.57 -1.80
CA TYR A 161 15.88 3.83 -1.34
C TYR A 161 16.79 4.61 -0.39
N LEU A 162 17.55 3.90 0.46
CA LEU A 162 18.41 4.49 1.48
C LEU A 162 19.87 4.59 1.03
N GLY A 163 20.23 3.96 -0.09
CA GLY A 163 21.61 3.90 -0.58
C GLY A 163 22.45 2.89 0.21
N SER A 164 23.72 3.20 0.44
CA SER A 164 24.61 2.36 1.25
C SER A 164 24.44 2.69 2.73
N LEU A 165 23.68 1.86 3.45
CA LEU A 165 23.77 1.71 4.90
C LEU A 165 25.13 1.12 5.30
#